data_AF-A0AAD9DAR9-F1
#
_entry.id   AF-A0AAD9DAR9-F1
#
_cell.length_a   1.000
_cell.length_b   1.000
_cell.length_c   1.000
_cell.angle_alpha   90.00
_cell.angle_beta   90.00
_cell.angle_gamma   90.00
#
_symmetry.space_group_name_H-M   'P 1'
#
loop_
_entity.id
_entity.type
_entity.pdbx_description
1 polymer ?
#
loop_
_entity_poly.entity_id
_entity_poly.type
_entity_poly.pdbx_seq_one_letter_code
_entity_poly.pdbx_strand_id
1 'polypeptide(L)'
;MPSGSSSVATDATKKKKKKKNVIKSIAKGMSFKKKKKFVDDDTVVGVAVEPKGAGSNKAASTRPAASPAAKPIQVVLLLMDPNSRRFELLQLEFDSNKALVSDVVRQVQSSATEDTLRNLSYGGVCDQDGTEMIQSLKLSNFCMGNEIVMAIPKGMNGKATLQLAQPILSDPKVADMLRPCGVKIKRISKPEKKMEKIAEEDSNETKKVTPPPTPKQPVVSKSRSTSKTPTIFGIGIMTLLFFTILRHIRVTKKIESGDVLLPGQWKSQCGIWDVLPEKLSEKYCNTKSSSTLEMGRDGTLRYFTKSGEDGEKSESWILSGNSAAQCAESECVNSDDADSSSATFVSDGGSWYVDLDDKRTALGKDVVQDFMSV
;
A
#
# COMPACT_ATOMS: atom_id res chain seq x y z
N MET A 1 -40.06 45.61 -12.02
CA MET A 1 -41.30 45.11 -11.42
C MET A 1 -40.96 43.90 -10.55
N PRO A 2 -41.29 43.90 -9.24
CA PRO A 2 -40.94 42.81 -8.34
C PRO A 2 -42.12 41.83 -8.18
N SER A 3 -41.83 40.54 -8.32
CA SER A 3 -42.71 39.41 -8.00
C SER A 3 -41.83 38.17 -7.92
N GLY A 4 -41.85 37.30 -6.94
CA GLY A 4 -42.72 37.12 -5.79
C GLY A 4 -42.25 35.82 -5.13
N SER A 5 -42.17 35.85 -3.81
CA SER A 5 -41.85 34.73 -2.92
C SER A 5 -42.80 33.55 -3.07
N SER A 6 -42.28 32.32 -3.02
CA SER A 6 -43.00 31.20 -2.42
C SER A 6 -42.04 30.11 -1.92
N SER A 7 -41.99 29.97 -0.60
CA SER A 7 -41.34 28.90 0.14
C SER A 7 -42.34 27.77 0.37
N VAL A 8 -41.95 26.54 0.08
CA VAL A 8 -42.72 25.34 0.39
C VAL A 8 -41.93 24.52 1.41
N ALA A 9 -42.41 24.52 2.64
CA ALA A 9 -42.02 23.58 3.68
C ALA A 9 -42.78 22.28 3.47
N THR A 10 -42.08 21.15 3.43
CA THR A 10 -42.68 19.84 3.67
C THR A 10 -41.93 19.11 4.77
N ASP A 11 -42.68 18.85 5.82
CA ASP A 11 -42.31 18.17 7.06
C ASP A 11 -42.87 16.76 6.94
N ALA A 12 -42.03 15.72 7.02
CA ALA A 12 -42.52 14.34 7.06
C ALA A 12 -41.53 13.35 7.72
N THR A 13 -41.81 13.10 8.99
CA THR A 13 -41.85 11.78 9.67
C THR A 13 -40.64 10.83 9.67
N LYS A 14 -40.01 10.76 10.86
CA LYS A 14 -39.17 9.66 11.36
C LYS A 14 -39.93 8.33 11.38
N LYS A 15 -39.39 7.29 10.71
CA LYS A 15 -39.73 5.87 10.97
C LYS A 15 -38.50 5.10 11.45
N LYS A 16 -38.51 4.78 12.75
CA LYS A 16 -37.53 3.94 13.46
C LYS A 16 -37.80 2.46 13.13
N LYS A 17 -36.98 1.81 12.29
CA LYS A 17 -37.04 0.35 12.08
C LYS A 17 -36.02 -0.35 12.99
N LYS A 18 -36.52 -1.01 14.03
CA LYS A 18 -35.81 -2.08 14.76
C LYS A 18 -35.68 -3.29 13.82
N LYS A 19 -34.45 -3.73 13.51
CA LYS A 19 -34.20 -5.08 12.98
C LYS A 19 -33.53 -5.93 14.07
N LYS A 20 -34.18 -7.06 14.37
CA LYS A 20 -33.76 -8.07 15.34
C LYS A 20 -32.67 -8.97 14.74
N ASN A 21 -31.74 -9.37 15.59
CA ASN A 21 -30.79 -10.47 15.42
C ASN A 21 -31.52 -11.78 15.12
N VAL A 22 -31.11 -12.53 14.07
CA VAL A 22 -31.08 -14.00 14.00
C VAL A 22 -30.30 -14.36 12.72
N ILE A 23 -29.08 -14.90 12.80
CA ILE A 23 -28.65 -16.03 11.93
C ILE A 23 -27.70 -16.91 12.75
N LYS A 24 -28.11 -18.17 12.86
CA LYS A 24 -27.46 -19.26 13.57
C LYS A 24 -26.25 -19.79 12.79
N SER A 25 -25.24 -20.16 13.56
CA SER A 25 -24.13 -21.07 13.24
C SER A 25 -24.52 -22.25 12.35
N ILE A 26 -23.80 -22.41 11.23
CA ILE A 26 -23.66 -23.70 10.53
C ILE A 26 -22.15 -23.98 10.44
N ALA A 27 -21.69 -24.81 11.37
CA ALA A 27 -20.46 -25.56 11.23
C ALA A 27 -20.81 -26.86 10.49
N LYS A 28 -20.23 -27.09 9.32
CA LYS A 28 -20.20 -28.43 8.72
C LYS A 28 -18.93 -28.59 7.90
N GLY A 29 -18.12 -29.54 8.33
CA GLY A 29 -16.74 -29.74 7.90
C GLY A 29 -16.60 -30.13 6.43
N MET A 30 -15.46 -29.75 5.87
CA MET A 30 -14.94 -30.28 4.62
C MET A 30 -13.61 -30.98 4.93
N SER A 31 -13.65 -32.31 4.90
CA SER A 31 -12.47 -33.17 4.89
C SER A 31 -11.87 -33.17 3.49
N PHE A 32 -10.71 -32.53 3.32
CA PHE A 32 -9.98 -32.60 2.04
C PHE A 32 -9.16 -33.90 1.99
N LYS A 33 -9.58 -34.81 1.11
CA LYS A 33 -8.83 -36.01 0.72
C LYS A 33 -7.59 -35.58 -0.09
N LYS A 34 -6.43 -35.87 0.46
CA LYS A 34 -5.10 -35.79 -0.16
C LYS A 34 -5.03 -36.69 -1.40
N LYS A 35 -5.00 -36.11 -2.60
CA LYS A 35 -4.74 -36.83 -3.85
C LYS A 35 -3.29 -36.60 -4.27
N LYS A 36 -2.46 -37.60 -4.03
CA LYS A 36 -1.08 -37.71 -4.50
C LYS A 36 -1.15 -38.05 -6.00
N LYS A 37 -0.73 -37.14 -6.88
CA LYS A 37 -0.35 -37.49 -8.26
C LYS A 37 1.11 -37.10 -8.45
N PHE A 38 1.90 -38.17 -8.50
CA PHE A 38 3.26 -38.23 -8.98
C PHE A 38 3.16 -38.28 -10.51
N VAL A 39 3.80 -37.35 -11.19
CA VAL A 39 4.08 -37.44 -12.63
C VAL A 39 5.53 -37.00 -12.77
N ASP A 40 6.40 -37.99 -12.95
CA ASP A 40 7.72 -37.80 -13.53
C ASP A 40 7.50 -37.43 -15.00
N ASP A 41 8.06 -36.29 -15.42
CA ASP A 41 8.29 -36.03 -16.84
C ASP A 41 9.70 -35.44 -16.98
N ASP A 42 10.68 -36.34 -16.94
CA ASP A 42 12.00 -36.12 -17.51
C ASP A 42 11.86 -36.13 -19.04
N THR A 43 11.75 -34.95 -19.65
CA THR A 43 11.98 -34.79 -21.09
C THR A 43 13.04 -33.73 -21.33
N VAL A 44 14.29 -34.16 -21.18
CA VAL A 44 15.47 -33.46 -21.70
C VAL A 44 15.54 -33.70 -23.20
N VAL A 45 15.13 -32.71 -24.00
CA VAL A 45 15.43 -32.68 -25.44
C VAL A 45 16.71 -31.87 -25.64
N GLY A 46 17.84 -32.57 -25.60
CA GLY A 46 19.11 -32.05 -26.06
C GLY A 46 19.17 -32.08 -27.58
N VAL A 47 18.99 -30.93 -28.23
CA VAL A 47 19.28 -30.78 -29.67
C VAL A 47 20.77 -30.56 -29.82
N ALA A 48 21.48 -31.61 -30.22
CA ALA A 48 22.86 -31.54 -30.67
C ALA A 48 22.91 -30.86 -32.05
N VAL A 49 23.52 -29.67 -32.12
CA VAL A 49 23.95 -29.07 -33.38
C VAL A 49 25.47 -29.17 -33.41
N GLU A 50 25.99 -30.04 -34.28
CA GLU A 50 27.42 -30.11 -34.59
C GLU A 50 27.81 -28.98 -35.56
N PRO A 51 28.80 -28.12 -35.23
CA PRO A 51 29.56 -27.40 -36.23
C PRO A 51 30.87 -28.13 -36.52
N LYS A 52 30.95 -28.73 -37.70
CA LYS A 52 32.17 -29.25 -38.30
C LYS A 52 33.01 -28.06 -38.80
N GLY A 53 34.00 -27.65 -38.01
CA GLY A 53 34.91 -26.56 -38.37
C GLY A 53 36.28 -26.76 -37.74
N ALA A 54 37.23 -27.26 -38.54
CA ALA A 54 38.62 -27.45 -38.16
C ALA A 54 39.34 -26.11 -37.95
N GLY A 55 39.99 -25.96 -36.79
CA GLY A 55 40.81 -24.79 -36.47
C GLY A 55 41.51 -25.00 -35.12
N SER A 56 42.64 -25.70 -35.15
CA SER A 56 43.47 -25.98 -33.97
C SER A 56 44.15 -24.72 -33.43
N ASN A 57 43.64 -24.16 -32.33
CA ASN A 57 44.41 -23.30 -31.44
C ASN A 57 44.24 -23.81 -30.01
N LYS A 58 45.29 -24.51 -29.54
CA LYS A 58 45.38 -25.17 -28.24
C LYS A 58 45.72 -24.15 -27.16
N ALA A 59 44.75 -23.33 -26.76
CA ALA A 59 44.82 -22.55 -25.54
C ALA A 59 44.26 -23.40 -24.40
N ALA A 60 45.09 -23.66 -23.38
CA ALA A 60 44.71 -24.40 -22.19
C ALA A 60 43.59 -23.65 -21.45
N SER A 61 42.35 -24.08 -21.67
CA SER A 61 41.17 -23.60 -20.97
C SER A 61 41.19 -24.13 -19.55
N THR A 62 41.69 -23.30 -18.63
CA THR A 62 41.58 -23.52 -17.19
C THR A 62 40.09 -23.45 -16.82
N ARG A 63 39.43 -24.61 -16.83
CA ARG A 63 38.01 -24.76 -16.48
C ARG A 63 37.82 -24.21 -15.05
N PRO A 64 37.12 -23.07 -14.87
CA PRO A 64 36.94 -22.50 -13.54
C PRO A 64 36.23 -23.53 -12.67
N ALA A 65 36.83 -23.86 -11.53
CA ALA A 65 36.24 -24.76 -10.56
C ALA A 65 34.84 -24.24 -10.21
N ALA A 66 33.81 -25.02 -10.52
CA ALA A 66 32.43 -24.65 -10.28
C ALA A 66 32.27 -24.33 -8.79
N SER A 67 31.95 -23.07 -8.48
CA SER A 67 31.60 -22.66 -7.12
C SER A 67 30.46 -23.55 -6.62
N PRO A 68 30.53 -24.08 -5.39
CA PRO A 68 29.49 -24.96 -4.86
C PRO A 68 28.13 -24.28 -5.01
N ALA A 69 27.17 -24.99 -5.62
CA ALA A 69 25.82 -24.47 -5.85
C ALA A 69 25.23 -24.01 -4.51
N ALA A 70 24.89 -22.73 -4.43
CA ALA A 70 24.37 -22.17 -3.20
C ALA A 70 23.00 -22.78 -2.89
N LYS A 71 22.73 -22.96 -1.60
CA LYS A 71 21.50 -23.59 -1.14
C LYS A 71 20.32 -22.62 -1.37
N PRO A 72 19.22 -23.06 -1.99
CA PRO A 72 18.08 -22.18 -2.25
C PRO A 72 17.46 -21.67 -0.95
N ILE A 73 16.96 -20.45 -0.97
CA ILE A 73 16.25 -19.81 0.15
C ILE A 73 14.78 -20.12 -0.02
N GLN A 74 14.20 -20.83 0.95
CA GLN A 74 12.76 -21.01 1.05
C GLN A 74 12.17 -19.93 1.95
N VAL A 75 11.09 -19.30 1.50
CA VAL A 75 10.37 -18.25 2.22
C VAL A 75 8.89 -18.58 2.21
N VAL A 76 8.22 -18.35 3.35
CA VAL A 76 6.76 -18.40 3.44
C VAL A 76 6.22 -16.97 3.38
N LEU A 77 5.57 -16.63 2.28
CA LEU A 77 4.97 -15.33 2.04
C LEU A 77 3.51 -15.30 2.50
N LEU A 78 3.19 -14.41 3.44
CA LEU A 78 1.82 -14.13 3.89
C LEU A 78 1.23 -12.98 3.05
N LEU A 79 0.18 -13.29 2.29
CA LEU A 79 -0.65 -12.33 1.55
C LEU A 79 -1.91 -12.02 2.35
N MET A 80 -2.33 -10.76 2.37
CA MET A 80 -3.54 -10.31 3.06
C MET A 80 -4.26 -9.24 2.25
N ASP A 81 -5.59 -9.30 2.22
CA ASP A 81 -6.43 -8.20 1.75
C ASP A 81 -7.05 -7.47 2.96
N PRO A 82 -6.70 -6.18 3.19
CA PRO A 82 -7.21 -5.42 4.33
C PRO A 82 -8.72 -5.24 4.32
N ASN A 83 -9.38 -5.32 3.15
CA ASN A 83 -10.81 -5.08 3.03
C ASN A 83 -11.64 -6.34 3.31
N SER A 84 -11.28 -7.46 2.66
CA SER A 84 -12.02 -8.72 2.82
C SER A 84 -11.58 -9.54 4.03
N ARG A 85 -10.44 -9.21 4.65
CA ARG A 85 -9.78 -9.99 5.71
C ARG A 85 -9.43 -11.41 5.27
N ARG A 86 -9.32 -11.66 3.96
CA ARG A 86 -8.79 -12.90 3.40
C ARG A 86 -7.27 -12.89 3.46
N PHE A 87 -6.68 -14.06 3.66
CA PHE A 87 -5.24 -14.24 3.65
C PHE A 87 -4.88 -15.56 2.97
N GLU A 88 -3.67 -15.62 2.44
CA GLU A 88 -3.08 -16.78 1.78
C GLU A 88 -1.61 -16.90 2.19
N LEU A 89 -1.11 -18.13 2.33
CA LEU A 89 0.29 -18.43 2.62
C LEU A 89 0.89 -19.15 1.42
N LEU A 90 1.91 -18.54 0.81
CA LEU A 90 2.63 -19.10 -0.32
C LEU A 90 4.00 -19.56 0.14
N GLN A 91 4.41 -20.77 -0.26
CA GLN A 91 5.78 -21.23 -0.08
C GLN A 91 6.55 -20.98 -1.38
N LEU A 92 7.55 -20.11 -1.32
CA LEU A 92 8.35 -19.69 -2.46
C LEU A 92 9.81 -20.13 -2.25
N GLU A 93 10.50 -20.41 -3.34
CA GLU A 93 11.91 -20.82 -3.34
C GLU A 93 12.71 -19.96 -4.30
N PHE A 94 13.85 -19.45 -3.82
CA PHE A 94 14.66 -18.46 -4.50
C PHE A 94 16.15 -18.84 -4.53
N ASP A 95 16.87 -18.46 -5.59
CA ASP A 95 18.34 -18.56 -5.64
C ASP A 95 18.96 -17.52 -4.69
N SER A 96 19.68 -17.97 -3.67
CA SER A 96 20.26 -17.12 -2.63
C SER A 96 21.19 -16.04 -3.17
N ASN A 97 21.84 -16.29 -4.30
CA ASN A 97 22.86 -15.40 -4.84
C ASN A 97 22.29 -14.28 -5.71
N LYS A 98 21.08 -14.48 -6.23
CA LYS A 98 20.48 -13.65 -7.27
C LYS A 98 19.20 -12.96 -6.82
N ALA A 99 18.40 -13.64 -5.99
CA ALA A 99 17.08 -13.16 -5.66
C ALA A 99 17.11 -11.85 -4.87
N LEU A 100 16.38 -10.88 -5.39
CA LEU A 100 16.11 -9.61 -4.75
C LEU A 100 14.79 -9.66 -4.00
N VAL A 101 14.60 -8.75 -3.05
CA VAL A 101 13.31 -8.60 -2.35
C VAL A 101 12.18 -8.24 -3.33
N SER A 102 12.47 -7.49 -4.40
CA SER A 102 11.50 -7.18 -5.46
C SER A 102 10.99 -8.43 -6.20
N ASP A 103 11.79 -9.49 -6.31
CA ASP A 103 11.39 -10.74 -6.96
C ASP A 103 10.25 -11.42 -6.20
N VAL A 104 10.27 -11.33 -4.86
CA VAL A 104 9.19 -11.85 -4.00
C VAL A 104 7.86 -11.19 -4.34
N VAL A 105 7.85 -9.87 -4.55
CA VAL A 105 6.63 -9.12 -4.90
C VAL A 105 6.13 -9.48 -6.29
N ARG A 106 7.04 -9.56 -7.27
CA ARG A 106 6.70 -9.96 -8.65
C ARG A 106 6.07 -11.35 -8.71
N GLN A 107 6.56 -12.27 -7.89
CA GLN A 107 6.07 -13.65 -7.87
C GLN A 107 4.66 -13.81 -7.28
N VAL A 108 4.12 -12.80 -6.60
CA VAL A 108 2.75 -12.84 -6.06
C VAL A 108 1.73 -13.02 -7.18
N GLN A 109 1.88 -12.27 -8.26
CA GLN A 109 0.93 -12.27 -9.37
C GLN A 109 0.86 -13.62 -10.07
N SER A 110 1.94 -14.39 -10.13
CA SER A 110 1.95 -15.72 -10.76
C SER A 110 1.59 -16.85 -9.80
N SER A 111 1.67 -16.63 -8.48
CA SER A 111 1.64 -17.71 -7.49
C SER A 111 0.42 -17.69 -6.56
N ALA A 112 -0.24 -16.54 -6.41
CA ALA A 112 -1.45 -16.43 -5.59
C ALA A 112 -2.63 -17.17 -6.23
N THR A 113 -3.27 -18.06 -5.45
CA THR A 113 -4.43 -18.82 -5.91
C THR A 113 -5.72 -18.02 -5.82
N GLU A 114 -5.81 -17.09 -4.87
CA GLU A 114 -6.98 -16.22 -4.71
C GLU A 114 -6.90 -15.00 -5.63
N ASP A 115 -7.88 -14.85 -6.53
CA ASP A 115 -7.93 -13.76 -7.52
C ASP A 115 -7.85 -12.36 -6.88
N THR A 116 -8.50 -12.16 -5.73
CA THR A 116 -8.47 -10.86 -5.04
C THR A 116 -7.09 -10.51 -4.49
N LEU A 117 -6.31 -11.53 -4.08
CA LEU A 117 -4.94 -11.34 -3.60
C LEU A 117 -3.98 -11.19 -4.79
N ARG A 118 -4.17 -11.97 -5.85
CA ARG A 118 -3.38 -11.88 -7.08
C ARG A 118 -3.46 -10.51 -7.75
N ASN A 119 -4.66 -9.92 -7.77
CA ASN A 119 -4.92 -8.62 -8.40
C ASN A 119 -4.63 -7.43 -7.45
N LEU A 120 -4.25 -7.69 -6.19
CA LEU A 120 -3.91 -6.62 -5.25
C LEU A 120 -2.52 -6.08 -5.59
N SER A 121 -2.38 -4.74 -5.57
CA SER A 121 -1.08 -4.11 -5.75
C SER A 121 -0.30 -4.15 -4.43
N TYR A 122 0.90 -4.74 -4.46
CA TYR A 122 1.81 -4.80 -3.32
C TYR A 122 2.98 -3.85 -3.53
N GLY A 123 3.31 -3.06 -2.51
CA GLY A 123 4.37 -2.05 -2.55
C GLY A 123 5.71 -2.53 -1.98
N GLY A 124 5.77 -3.70 -1.35
CA GLY A 124 6.99 -4.19 -0.71
C GLY A 124 6.74 -5.42 0.14
N VAL A 125 7.74 -5.76 0.95
CA VAL A 125 7.74 -6.92 1.85
C VAL A 125 8.23 -6.46 3.22
N CYS A 126 7.67 -6.99 4.31
CA CYS A 126 8.22 -6.82 5.66
C CYS A 126 8.42 -8.15 6.39
N ASP A 127 9.29 -8.13 7.40
CA ASP A 127 9.54 -9.25 8.31
C ASP A 127 8.46 -9.40 9.39
N GLN A 128 8.57 -10.43 10.24
CA GLN A 128 7.64 -10.69 11.37
C GLN A 128 7.62 -9.58 12.44
N ASP A 129 8.58 -8.65 12.43
CA ASP A 129 8.65 -7.49 13.31
C ASP A 129 8.07 -6.22 12.64
N GLY A 130 7.59 -6.33 11.40
CA GLY A 130 7.02 -5.25 10.62
C GLY A 130 8.07 -4.30 10.04
N THR A 131 9.34 -4.73 10.00
CA THR A 131 10.45 -4.00 9.38
C THR A 131 10.38 -4.20 7.87
N GLU A 132 10.29 -3.09 7.13
CA GLU A 132 10.22 -3.12 5.68
C GLU A 132 11.57 -3.51 5.08
N MET A 133 11.56 -4.47 4.16
CA MET A 133 12.73 -4.92 3.42
C MET A 133 12.97 -4.04 2.20
N ILE A 134 14.23 -3.71 1.95
CA ILE A 134 14.61 -2.84 0.82
C ILE A 134 14.59 -3.65 -0.46
N GLN A 135 13.75 -3.25 -1.42
CA GLN A 135 13.48 -4.00 -2.66
C GLN A 135 14.73 -4.32 -3.50
N SER A 136 15.72 -3.42 -3.51
CA SER A 136 16.95 -3.55 -4.31
C SER A 136 18.02 -4.42 -3.64
N LEU A 137 17.82 -4.85 -2.40
CA LEU A 137 18.76 -5.71 -1.69
C LEU A 137 18.44 -7.19 -1.91
N LYS A 138 19.48 -8.02 -1.78
CA LYS A 138 19.34 -9.48 -1.89
C LYS A 138 18.47 -10.01 -0.76
N LEU A 139 17.62 -10.97 -1.07
CA LEU A 139 16.77 -11.64 -0.10
C LEU A 139 17.58 -12.34 1.00
N SER A 140 18.77 -12.86 0.64
CA SER A 140 19.73 -13.46 1.58
C SER A 140 20.21 -12.53 2.69
N ASN A 141 20.09 -11.21 2.51
CA ASN A 141 20.48 -10.23 3.53
C ASN A 141 19.45 -10.13 4.66
N PHE A 142 18.21 -10.59 4.41
CA PHE A 142 17.10 -10.53 5.36
C PHE A 142 16.71 -11.92 5.86
N CYS A 143 16.72 -12.92 4.97
CA CYS A 143 16.26 -14.26 5.27
C CYS A 143 17.39 -15.27 5.28
N MET A 144 17.56 -15.97 6.40
CA MET A 144 18.51 -17.08 6.53
C MET A 144 17.91 -18.44 6.14
N GLY A 145 16.65 -18.44 5.71
CA GLY A 145 15.90 -19.60 5.22
C GLY A 145 14.76 -20.02 6.15
N ASN A 146 13.67 -20.48 5.55
CA ASN A 146 12.43 -20.89 6.23
C ASN A 146 11.83 -19.79 7.12
N GLU A 147 11.86 -18.54 6.65
CA GLU A 147 11.28 -17.40 7.37
C GLU A 147 9.91 -17.02 6.80
N ILE A 148 9.07 -16.44 7.65
CA ILE A 148 7.83 -15.80 7.21
C ILE A 148 8.11 -14.35 6.88
N VAL A 149 7.66 -13.93 5.71
CA VAL A 149 7.61 -12.52 5.31
C VAL A 149 6.20 -12.17 4.89
N MET A 150 5.86 -10.88 4.92
CA MET A 150 4.52 -10.39 4.60
C MET A 150 4.58 -9.44 3.42
N ALA A 151 3.71 -9.64 2.43
CA ALA A 151 3.54 -8.66 1.37
C ALA A 151 2.80 -7.43 1.92
N ILE A 152 3.30 -6.24 1.61
CA ILE A 152 2.74 -4.96 2.07
C ILE A 152 1.76 -4.46 1.00
N PRO A 153 0.44 -4.42 1.27
CA PRO A 153 -0.51 -3.84 0.32
C PRO A 153 -0.20 -2.36 0.04
N LYS A 154 -0.41 -1.92 -1.20
CA LYS A 154 -0.16 -0.53 -1.60
C LYS A 154 -0.92 0.45 -0.71
N GLY A 155 -0.21 1.44 -0.18
CA GLY A 155 -0.76 2.44 0.75
C GLY A 155 -0.68 2.04 2.23
N MET A 156 -0.15 0.85 2.55
CA MET A 156 0.19 0.44 3.91
C MET A 156 1.70 0.48 4.14
N ASN A 157 2.09 0.47 5.42
CA ASN A 157 3.48 0.30 5.85
C ASN A 157 3.66 -1.04 6.58
N GLY A 158 4.90 -1.43 6.85
CA GLY A 158 5.24 -2.71 7.47
C GLY A 158 4.59 -2.91 8.84
N LYS A 159 4.50 -1.85 9.67
CA LYS A 159 3.86 -1.91 11.00
C LYS A 159 2.35 -2.14 10.93
N ALA A 160 1.66 -1.44 10.03
CA ALA A 160 0.23 -1.63 9.83
C ALA A 160 -0.07 -3.03 9.25
N THR A 161 0.81 -3.52 8.37
CA THR A 161 0.73 -4.88 7.82
C THR A 161 0.91 -5.93 8.93
N LEU A 162 1.89 -5.74 9.83
CA LEU A 162 2.08 -6.60 10.99
C LEU A 162 0.84 -6.65 11.90
N GLN A 163 0.15 -5.52 12.12
CA GLN A 163 -1.08 -5.49 12.92
C GLN A 163 -2.18 -6.35 12.31
N LEU A 164 -2.29 -6.41 10.98
CA LEU A 164 -3.23 -7.30 10.29
C LEU A 164 -2.81 -8.77 10.37
N ALA A 165 -1.51 -9.04 10.29
CA ALA A 165 -0.97 -10.40 10.35
C ALA A 165 -0.98 -11.00 11.75
N GLN A 166 -0.88 -10.17 12.79
CA GLN A 166 -0.71 -10.65 14.16
C GLN A 166 -1.79 -11.65 14.62
N PRO A 167 -3.09 -11.45 14.36
CA PRO A 167 -4.12 -12.45 14.69
C PRO A 167 -3.94 -13.79 13.97
N ILE A 168 -3.39 -13.78 12.75
CA ILE A 168 -3.14 -14.98 11.93
C ILE A 168 -1.90 -15.72 12.46
N LEU A 169 -0.80 -14.99 12.66
CA LEU A 169 0.48 -15.56 13.11
C LEU A 169 0.45 -15.99 14.59
N SER A 170 -0.47 -15.45 15.38
CA SER A 170 -0.67 -15.86 16.77
C SER A 170 -1.56 -17.10 16.92
N ASP A 171 -2.22 -17.56 15.85
CA ASP A 171 -3.07 -18.75 15.90
C ASP A 171 -2.19 -20.01 15.99
N PRO A 172 -2.34 -20.84 17.05
CA PRO A 172 -1.60 -22.10 17.19
C PRO A 172 -1.75 -23.03 15.99
N LYS A 173 -2.90 -23.02 15.30
CA LYS A 173 -3.13 -23.86 14.12
C LYS A 173 -2.28 -23.44 12.93
N VAL A 174 -2.10 -22.13 12.73
CA VAL A 174 -1.20 -21.60 11.70
C VAL A 174 0.25 -21.96 12.05
N ALA A 175 0.62 -21.84 13.33
CA ALA A 175 1.94 -22.26 13.80
C ALA A 175 2.20 -23.76 13.59
N ASP A 176 1.21 -24.61 13.87
CA ASP A 176 1.30 -26.05 13.64
C ASP A 176 1.38 -26.38 12.15
N MET A 177 0.67 -25.63 11.30
CA MET A 177 0.71 -25.79 9.84
C MET A 177 2.07 -25.40 9.24
N LEU A 178 2.74 -24.39 9.79
CA LEU A 178 4.05 -23.91 9.31
C LEU A 178 5.23 -24.69 9.89
N ARG A 179 5.03 -25.45 10.97
CA ARG A 179 6.09 -26.26 11.60
C ARG A 179 6.79 -27.25 10.64
N PRO A 180 6.09 -28.00 9.76
CA PRO A 180 6.74 -28.89 8.80
C PRO A 180 7.63 -28.17 7.78
N CYS A 181 7.40 -26.87 7.56
CA CYS A 181 8.21 -26.04 6.66
C CYS A 181 9.49 -25.53 7.34
N GLY A 182 9.77 -25.92 8.59
CA GLY A 182 10.95 -25.45 9.34
C GLY A 182 10.84 -23.99 9.81
N VAL A 183 9.65 -23.41 9.71
CA VAL A 183 9.41 -22.00 9.98
C VAL A 183 9.35 -21.71 11.48
N LYS A 184 10.15 -20.75 11.92
CA LYS A 184 10.14 -20.26 13.31
C LYS A 184 9.24 -19.03 13.41
N ILE A 185 8.05 -19.20 13.98
CA ILE A 185 7.16 -18.08 14.31
C ILE A 185 7.60 -17.47 15.64
N LYS A 186 7.96 -16.19 15.61
CA LYS A 186 8.27 -15.45 16.84
C LYS A 186 6.97 -15.26 17.62
N ARG A 187 6.79 -16.03 18.70
CA ARG A 187 5.66 -15.80 19.60
C ARG A 187 5.84 -14.44 20.23
N ILE A 188 5.01 -13.49 19.82
CA ILE A 188 4.85 -12.24 20.55
C ILE A 188 4.25 -12.65 21.89
N SER A 189 5.08 -12.71 22.93
CA SER A 189 4.59 -12.91 24.28
C SER A 189 3.65 -11.74 24.55
N LYS A 190 2.34 -12.02 24.54
CA LYS A 190 1.36 -11.05 24.98
C LYS A 190 1.85 -10.62 26.36
N PRO A 191 2.11 -9.33 26.61
CA PRO A 191 2.51 -8.91 27.94
C PRO A 191 1.39 -9.39 28.85
N GLU A 192 1.69 -10.39 29.67
CA GLU A 192 0.73 -10.86 30.65
C GLU A 192 0.42 -9.62 31.47
N LYS A 193 -0.80 -9.11 31.32
CA LYS A 193 -1.36 -8.19 32.28
C LYS A 193 -1.40 -9.00 33.55
N LYS A 194 -0.32 -8.92 34.32
CA LYS A 194 -0.26 -9.32 35.72
C LYS A 194 -1.37 -8.49 36.35
N MET A 195 -2.58 -9.06 36.38
CA MET A 195 -3.66 -8.54 37.20
C MET A 195 -3.06 -8.62 38.58
N GLU A 196 -2.60 -7.47 39.09
CA GLU A 196 -2.42 -7.29 40.50
C GLU A 196 -3.75 -7.69 41.12
N LYS A 197 -3.73 -8.90 41.65
CA LYS A 197 -4.72 -9.43 42.56
C LYS A 197 -4.66 -8.49 43.75
N ILE A 198 -5.46 -7.43 43.71
CA ILE A 198 -5.77 -6.63 44.88
C ILE A 198 -6.31 -7.65 45.88
N ALA A 199 -5.45 -8.00 46.84
CA ALA A 199 -5.83 -8.78 47.99
C ALA A 199 -6.89 -7.93 48.71
N GLU A 200 -8.15 -8.34 48.64
CA GLU A 200 -9.11 -8.03 49.69
C GLU A 200 -8.54 -8.63 50.97
N GLU A 201 -8.02 -7.73 51.81
CA GLU A 201 -7.63 -8.03 53.18
C GLU A 201 -8.93 -8.22 53.97
N ASP A 202 -9.21 -9.48 54.25
CA ASP A 202 -10.29 -9.96 55.11
C ASP A 202 -9.93 -9.66 56.57
N SER A 203 -10.31 -8.48 57.05
CA SER A 203 -10.21 -8.12 58.48
C SER A 203 -11.50 -8.53 59.19
N ASN A 204 -11.51 -9.74 59.74
CA ASN A 204 -12.55 -10.23 60.61
C ASN A 204 -11.92 -10.65 61.95
N GLU A 205 -11.89 -9.75 62.95
CA GLU A 205 -11.87 -10.17 64.35
C GLU A 205 -12.58 -9.17 65.26
N THR A 206 -13.28 -9.73 66.24
CA THR A 206 -14.40 -9.19 67.01
C THR A 206 -13.92 -8.61 68.34
N LYS A 207 -14.43 -7.44 68.77
CA LYS A 207 -14.81 -7.26 70.19
C LYS A 207 -15.82 -6.14 70.43
N LYS A 208 -16.83 -6.54 71.19
CA LYS A 208 -18.07 -5.90 71.64
C LYS A 208 -17.79 -4.82 72.71
N VAL A 209 -18.58 -3.74 72.74
CA VAL A 209 -19.25 -3.12 73.92
C VAL A 209 -19.69 -1.65 73.59
N THR A 210 -20.99 -1.41 73.63
CA THR A 210 -21.76 -0.13 73.66
C THR A 210 -21.60 0.56 75.04
N PRO A 211 -21.79 1.90 75.28
CA PRO A 211 -22.88 2.80 74.82
C PRO A 211 -22.48 4.32 74.66
N PRO A 212 -23.38 5.33 74.79
CA PRO A 212 -24.24 5.96 73.77
C PRO A 212 -23.92 7.48 73.54
N PRO A 213 -24.87 8.33 73.05
CA PRO A 213 -24.92 8.96 71.72
C PRO A 213 -24.35 10.40 71.66
N THR A 214 -24.60 11.10 70.52
CA THR A 214 -24.53 12.57 70.22
C THR A 214 -23.24 13.06 69.51
N PRO A 215 -23.22 14.19 68.74
CA PRO A 215 -24.04 14.64 67.59
C PRO A 215 -23.24 14.91 66.29
N LYS A 216 -23.93 14.74 65.15
CA LYS A 216 -23.87 15.50 63.88
C LYS A 216 -22.55 16.21 63.49
N GLN A 217 -21.87 15.70 62.44
CA GLN A 217 -21.04 16.52 61.53
C GLN A 217 -21.06 15.99 60.08
N PRO A 218 -20.80 16.86 59.08
CA PRO A 218 -21.42 16.77 57.75
C PRO A 218 -20.66 15.86 56.77
N VAL A 219 -21.47 15.27 55.89
CA VAL A 219 -21.09 14.43 54.75
C VAL A 219 -20.15 15.18 53.81
N VAL A 220 -18.87 14.81 53.82
CA VAL A 220 -17.90 15.20 52.78
C VAL A 220 -18.17 14.35 51.54
N SER A 221 -18.80 14.97 50.56
CA SER A 221 -19.07 14.41 49.24
C SER A 221 -17.76 14.06 48.51
N LYS A 222 -17.51 12.76 48.31
CA LYS A 222 -16.46 12.24 47.41
C LYS A 222 -16.70 12.79 45.99
N SER A 223 -15.77 13.60 45.51
CA SER A 223 -15.73 14.12 44.15
C SER A 223 -15.55 12.97 43.15
N ARG A 224 -16.54 12.80 42.27
CA ARG A 224 -16.47 11.94 41.08
C ARG A 224 -15.41 12.50 40.15
N SER A 225 -14.24 11.86 40.07
CA SER A 225 -13.26 12.16 39.03
C SER A 225 -13.82 11.71 37.68
N THR A 226 -14.30 12.68 36.92
CA THR A 226 -14.70 12.49 35.52
C THR A 226 -13.43 12.43 34.69
N SER A 227 -12.94 11.21 34.41
CA SER A 227 -11.80 11.00 33.51
C SER A 227 -12.20 11.41 32.09
N LYS A 228 -11.84 12.63 31.70
CA LYS A 228 -11.95 13.12 30.33
C LYS A 228 -10.84 12.47 29.51
N THR A 229 -11.18 11.53 28.64
CA THR A 229 -10.28 11.03 27.60
C THR A 229 -10.79 11.42 26.20
N PRO A 230 -10.51 12.64 25.71
CA PRO A 230 -10.74 13.03 24.32
C PRO A 230 -9.46 13.01 23.47
N THR A 231 -8.45 12.19 23.79
CA THR A 231 -7.11 12.30 23.15
C THR A 231 -7.01 11.60 21.78
N ILE A 232 -7.90 10.66 21.46
CA ILE A 232 -7.74 9.82 20.25
C ILE A 232 -8.18 10.55 18.97
N PHE A 233 -9.23 11.39 19.02
CA PHE A 233 -9.70 12.13 17.84
C PHE A 233 -8.72 13.22 17.37
N GLY A 234 -7.99 13.86 18.29
CA GLY A 234 -7.02 14.90 17.94
C GLY A 234 -5.86 14.38 17.09
N ILE A 235 -5.39 13.16 17.36
CA ILE A 235 -4.26 12.55 16.63
C ILE A 235 -4.63 12.25 15.17
N GLY A 236 -5.86 11.77 14.92
CA GLY A 236 -6.32 11.48 13.57
C GLY A 236 -6.44 12.72 12.68
N ILE A 237 -6.94 13.83 13.24
CA ILE A 237 -7.09 15.09 12.50
C ILE A 237 -5.71 15.68 12.18
N MET A 238 -4.78 15.67 13.14
CA MET A 238 -3.43 16.20 12.93
C MET A 238 -2.64 15.41 11.89
N THR A 239 -2.75 14.07 11.88
CA THR A 239 -2.10 13.25 10.86
C THR A 239 -2.67 13.51 9.47
N LEU A 240 -4.00 13.61 9.33
CA LEU A 240 -4.63 13.96 8.06
C LEU A 240 -4.16 15.32 7.55
N LEU A 241 -4.15 16.35 8.41
CA LEU A 241 -3.66 17.69 8.05
C LEU A 241 -2.21 17.65 7.59
N PHE A 242 -1.34 16.95 8.32
CA PHE A 242 0.06 16.80 7.95
C PHE A 242 0.23 16.16 6.56
N PHE A 243 -0.49 15.08 6.26
CA PHE A 243 -0.46 14.45 4.93
C PHE A 243 -1.00 15.37 3.84
N THR A 244 -2.06 16.15 4.11
CA THR A 244 -2.57 17.13 3.14
C THR A 244 -1.56 18.23 2.84
N ILE A 245 -0.82 18.69 3.86
CA ILE A 245 0.25 19.70 3.70
C ILE A 245 1.41 19.12 2.88
N LEU A 246 1.89 17.92 3.22
CA LEU A 246 2.95 17.26 2.45
C LEU A 246 2.55 17.02 0.99
N ARG A 247 1.30 16.60 0.76
CA ARG A 247 0.78 16.41 -0.60
C ARG A 247 0.69 17.74 -1.34
N HIS A 248 0.21 18.80 -0.69
CA HIS A 248 0.16 20.13 -1.27
C HIS A 248 1.56 20.58 -1.71
N ILE A 249 2.56 20.51 -0.81
CA ILE A 249 3.96 20.87 -1.12
C ILE A 249 4.50 20.06 -2.30
N ARG A 250 4.24 18.75 -2.35
CA ARG A 250 4.72 17.89 -3.44
C ARG A 250 4.13 18.28 -4.81
N VAL A 251 2.84 18.65 -4.84
CA VAL A 251 2.13 19.00 -6.07
C VAL A 251 2.46 20.43 -6.53
N THR A 252 2.74 21.35 -5.60
CA THR A 252 3.12 22.74 -5.93
C THR A 252 4.61 22.96 -6.15
N LYS A 253 5.48 22.03 -5.73
CA LYS A 253 6.92 22.13 -5.99
C LYS A 253 7.15 22.24 -7.50
N LYS A 254 7.86 23.30 -7.90
CA LYS A 254 8.40 23.47 -9.25
C LYS A 254 9.16 22.22 -9.69
N ILE A 255 9.07 21.93 -10.97
CA ILE A 255 9.74 20.82 -11.62
C ILE A 255 11.20 21.22 -11.86
N GLU A 256 12.11 20.34 -11.44
CA GLU A 256 13.55 20.45 -11.64
C GLU A 256 14.00 19.51 -12.78
N SER A 257 15.18 19.77 -13.36
CA SER A 257 15.74 18.88 -14.38
C SER A 257 16.03 17.50 -13.75
N GLY A 258 15.55 16.44 -14.39
CA GLY A 258 15.58 15.06 -13.91
C GLY A 258 14.34 14.63 -13.12
N ASP A 259 13.40 15.54 -12.84
CA ASP A 259 12.14 15.13 -12.21
C ASP A 259 11.32 14.23 -13.14
N VAL A 260 10.63 13.26 -12.55
CA VAL A 260 9.79 12.29 -13.26
C VAL A 260 8.35 12.39 -12.78
N LEU A 261 7.41 12.51 -13.70
CA LEU A 261 5.98 12.45 -13.44
C LEU A 261 5.43 11.09 -13.88
N LEU A 262 4.98 10.30 -12.92
CA LEU A 262 4.45 8.96 -13.17
C LEU A 262 2.96 9.00 -13.57
N PRO A 263 2.46 7.96 -14.25
CA PRO A 263 1.03 7.81 -14.56
C PRO A 263 0.10 8.02 -13.37
N GLY A 264 -0.90 8.87 -13.57
CA GLY A 264 -1.86 9.32 -12.55
C GLY A 264 -1.33 10.38 -11.58
N GLN A 265 -0.11 10.88 -11.76
CA GLN A 265 0.42 12.01 -10.99
C GLN A 265 0.19 13.32 -11.73
N TRP A 266 0.12 14.41 -10.97
CA TRP A 266 -0.03 15.75 -11.50
C TRP A 266 0.74 16.78 -10.66
N LYS A 267 1.02 17.90 -11.30
CA LYS A 267 1.54 19.13 -10.72
C LYS A 267 0.52 20.23 -10.94
N SER A 268 0.39 21.12 -9.98
CA SER A 268 -0.55 22.24 -10.05
C SER A 268 0.04 23.43 -9.33
N GLN A 269 -0.11 24.62 -9.90
CA GLN A 269 0.33 25.87 -9.26
C GLN A 269 -0.38 26.09 -7.91
N CYS A 270 -1.63 25.64 -7.79
CA CYS A 270 -2.44 25.75 -6.59
C CYS A 270 -2.44 24.49 -5.72
N GLY A 271 -1.81 23.40 -6.16
CA GLY A 271 -1.74 22.16 -5.40
C GLY A 271 -3.13 21.57 -5.11
N ILE A 272 -3.38 21.22 -3.85
CA ILE A 272 -4.68 20.69 -3.42
C ILE A 272 -5.83 21.72 -3.49
N TRP A 273 -5.52 23.03 -3.52
CA TRP A 273 -6.55 24.07 -3.61
C TRP A 273 -7.26 24.06 -4.97
N ASP A 274 -6.65 23.48 -6.00
CA ASP A 274 -7.24 23.36 -7.34
C ASP A 274 -8.42 22.36 -7.40
N VAL A 275 -8.54 21.50 -6.38
CA VAL A 275 -9.59 20.47 -6.24
C VAL A 275 -10.72 20.93 -5.30
N LEU A 276 -10.48 21.97 -4.50
CA LEU A 276 -11.47 22.47 -3.55
C LEU A 276 -12.45 23.43 -4.25
N PRO A 277 -13.70 23.56 -3.76
CA PRO A 277 -14.63 24.57 -4.26
C PRO A 277 -14.03 25.97 -4.19
N GLU A 278 -14.26 26.78 -5.23
CA GLU A 278 -13.64 28.11 -5.41
C GLU A 278 -13.74 29.01 -4.17
N LYS A 279 -14.91 28.99 -3.50
CA LYS A 279 -15.17 29.77 -2.29
C LYS A 279 -14.17 29.51 -1.14
N LEU A 280 -13.55 28.32 -1.11
CA LEU A 280 -12.55 27.95 -0.10
C LEU A 280 -11.12 28.19 -0.57
N SER A 281 -10.86 28.08 -1.87
CA SER A 281 -9.52 28.18 -2.45
C SER A 281 -9.10 29.61 -2.77
N GLU A 282 -10.04 30.50 -3.11
CA GLU A 282 -9.77 31.90 -3.53
C GLU A 282 -8.89 32.68 -2.54
N LYS A 283 -8.96 32.35 -1.24
CA LYS A 283 -8.15 33.01 -0.22
C LYS A 283 -6.66 32.63 -0.29
N TYR A 284 -6.34 31.45 -0.82
CA TYR A 284 -5.00 30.87 -0.76
C TYR A 284 -4.35 30.74 -2.13
N CYS A 285 -5.12 30.64 -3.21
CA CYS A 285 -4.62 30.58 -4.57
C CYS A 285 -5.64 31.13 -5.56
N ASN A 286 -5.17 31.80 -6.62
CA ASN A 286 -6.04 32.24 -7.70
C ASN A 286 -6.40 31.06 -8.61
N THR A 287 -7.47 30.35 -8.29
CA THR A 287 -7.93 29.19 -9.06
C THR A 287 -8.54 29.53 -10.41
N LYS A 288 -8.81 30.81 -10.70
CA LYS A 288 -9.37 31.23 -12.00
C LYS A 288 -8.34 31.26 -13.12
N SER A 289 -7.07 31.32 -12.76
CA SER A 289 -5.94 31.37 -13.70
C SER A 289 -4.88 30.33 -13.35
N SER A 290 -5.27 29.21 -12.73
CA SER A 290 -4.34 28.16 -12.35
C SER A 290 -4.10 27.20 -13.50
N SER A 291 -2.86 26.72 -13.57
CA SER A 291 -2.48 25.67 -14.50
C SER A 291 -2.21 24.35 -13.79
N THR A 292 -2.49 23.24 -14.47
CA THR A 292 -2.27 21.87 -13.99
C THR A 292 -1.64 21.02 -15.09
N LEU A 293 -0.54 20.36 -14.77
CA LEU A 293 0.18 19.43 -15.64
C LEU A 293 -0.06 18.01 -15.11
N GLU A 294 -0.65 17.14 -15.92
CA GLU A 294 -1.12 15.81 -15.52
C GLU A 294 -0.54 14.73 -16.42
N MET A 295 0.06 13.71 -15.81
CA MET A 295 0.41 12.48 -16.51
C MET A 295 -0.76 11.51 -16.40
N GLY A 296 -1.48 11.31 -17.51
CA GLY A 296 -2.61 10.40 -17.59
C GLY A 296 -2.19 8.95 -17.35
N ARG A 297 -3.16 8.10 -16.99
CA ARG A 297 -2.93 6.64 -16.91
C ARG A 297 -2.78 5.97 -18.27
N ASP A 298 -3.18 6.68 -19.31
CA ASP A 298 -3.04 6.32 -20.72
C ASP A 298 -1.68 6.69 -21.31
N GLY A 299 -0.73 7.15 -20.49
CA GLY A 299 0.59 7.56 -20.96
C GLY A 299 0.60 8.92 -21.67
N THR A 300 -0.47 9.71 -21.59
CA THR A 300 -0.53 11.06 -22.17
C THR A 300 -0.16 12.12 -21.14
N LEU A 301 0.74 13.04 -21.49
CA LEU A 301 1.02 14.22 -20.69
C LEU A 301 0.10 15.36 -21.15
N ARG A 302 -0.71 15.88 -20.25
CA ARG A 302 -1.73 16.91 -20.53
C ARG A 302 -1.46 18.15 -19.71
N TYR A 303 -1.57 19.31 -20.34
CA TYR A 303 -1.49 20.60 -19.70
C TYR A 303 -2.83 21.31 -19.82
N PHE A 304 -3.36 21.68 -18.66
CA PHE A 304 -4.64 22.33 -18.52
C PHE A 304 -4.45 23.73 -17.96
N THR A 305 -5.21 24.67 -18.49
CA THR A 305 -5.34 26.02 -17.95
C THR A 305 -6.77 26.28 -17.58
N LYS A 306 -6.98 26.97 -16.46
CA LYS A 306 -8.25 27.59 -16.14
C LYS A 306 -8.22 29.03 -16.65
N SER A 307 -9.20 29.38 -17.45
CA SER A 307 -9.39 30.76 -17.92
C SER A 307 -10.89 31.04 -18.06
N GLY A 308 -11.29 32.30 -17.91
CA GLY A 308 -12.69 32.73 -17.97
C GLY A 308 -13.33 32.99 -16.60
N GLU A 309 -14.54 33.56 -16.63
CA GLU A 309 -15.27 33.94 -15.40
C GLU A 309 -15.64 32.72 -14.54
N ASP A 310 -15.88 31.58 -15.19
CA ASP A 310 -16.38 30.33 -14.60
C ASP A 310 -15.27 29.38 -14.12
N GLY A 311 -13.99 29.72 -14.35
CA GLY A 311 -12.86 28.90 -13.89
C GLY A 311 -12.80 27.50 -14.52
N GLU A 312 -13.42 27.30 -15.69
CA GLU A 312 -13.49 26.00 -16.34
C GLU A 312 -12.08 25.52 -16.76
N LYS A 313 -11.78 24.26 -16.45
CA LYS A 313 -10.52 23.62 -16.80
C LYS A 313 -10.53 23.26 -18.29
N SER A 314 -9.74 23.97 -19.09
CA SER A 314 -9.56 23.71 -20.52
C SER A 314 -8.23 23.00 -20.78
N GLU A 315 -8.21 22.04 -21.70
CA GLU A 315 -6.97 21.39 -22.15
C GLU A 315 -6.29 22.30 -23.19
N SER A 316 -5.09 22.77 -22.86
CA SER A 316 -4.35 23.70 -23.73
C SER A 316 -3.26 22.99 -24.54
N TRP A 317 -2.74 21.87 -24.03
CA TRP A 317 -1.69 21.11 -24.72
C TRP A 317 -1.71 19.64 -24.29
N ILE A 318 -1.43 18.74 -25.24
CA ILE A 318 -1.36 17.30 -25.03
C ILE A 318 -0.17 16.70 -25.77
N LEU A 319 0.53 15.79 -25.11
CA LEU A 319 1.61 14.99 -25.68
C LEU A 319 1.33 13.52 -25.42
N SER A 320 1.15 12.75 -26.49
CA SER A 320 0.96 11.31 -26.41
C SER A 320 2.29 10.59 -26.62
N GLY A 321 2.55 9.58 -25.79
CA GLY A 321 3.63 8.62 -26.00
C GLY A 321 3.38 7.79 -27.26
N ASN A 322 4.44 7.14 -27.77
CA ASN A 322 4.30 6.24 -28.92
C ASN A 322 3.55 4.95 -28.55
N SER A 323 3.33 4.70 -27.26
CA SER A 323 2.52 3.61 -26.70
C SER A 323 1.00 3.87 -26.79
N ALA A 324 0.55 4.72 -27.71
CA ALA A 324 -0.85 4.67 -28.11
C ALA A 324 -1.06 3.31 -28.78
N ALA A 325 -1.46 2.31 -27.98
CA ALA A 325 -1.96 1.04 -28.45
C ALA A 325 -2.99 1.38 -29.53
N GLN A 326 -2.58 1.22 -30.80
CA GLN A 326 -3.52 1.25 -31.91
C GLN A 326 -4.40 0.03 -31.67
N CYS A 327 -5.50 0.24 -30.96
CA CYS A 327 -6.60 -0.71 -30.97
C CYS A 327 -7.18 -0.63 -32.38
N ALA A 328 -6.55 -1.35 -33.31
CA ALA A 328 -7.20 -1.76 -34.53
C ALA A 328 -8.46 -2.53 -34.13
N GLU A 329 -9.57 -2.15 -34.76
CA GLU A 329 -10.92 -2.58 -34.44
C GLU A 329 -10.98 -4.05 -34.00
N SER A 330 -11.31 -4.25 -32.71
CA SER A 330 -11.88 -5.45 -32.07
C SER A 330 -11.09 -6.22 -31.00
N GLU A 331 -9.77 -6.10 -30.83
CA GLU A 331 -9.09 -6.73 -29.69
C GLU A 331 -7.94 -5.88 -29.14
N CYS A 332 -8.21 -5.06 -28.12
CA CYS A 332 -7.16 -4.50 -27.27
C CYS A 332 -6.66 -5.65 -26.38
N VAL A 333 -5.56 -6.30 -26.77
CA VAL A 333 -4.85 -7.20 -25.87
C VAL A 333 -4.33 -6.34 -24.73
N ASN A 334 -4.86 -6.54 -23.52
CA ASN A 334 -4.29 -5.96 -22.30
C ASN A 334 -2.90 -6.57 -22.14
N SER A 335 -1.88 -5.92 -22.71
CA SER A 335 -0.51 -6.18 -22.28
C SER A 335 -0.43 -5.63 -20.87
N ASP A 336 -0.63 -6.50 -19.88
CA ASP A 336 -0.45 -6.18 -18.45
C ASP A 336 1.00 -5.72 -18.14
N ASP A 337 1.90 -5.83 -19.13
CA ASP A 337 3.28 -5.33 -19.15
C ASP A 337 3.46 -4.04 -19.96
N ALA A 338 2.41 -3.26 -20.21
CA ALA A 338 2.57 -1.91 -20.75
C ALA A 338 3.32 -1.06 -19.72
N ASP A 339 4.65 -1.07 -19.82
CA ASP A 339 5.55 -0.24 -19.04
C ASP A 339 4.99 1.17 -19.01
N SER A 340 4.48 1.54 -17.84
CA SER A 340 3.61 2.69 -17.71
C SER A 340 4.43 3.94 -18.04
N SER A 341 4.22 4.52 -19.23
CA SER A 341 5.00 5.64 -19.76
C SER A 341 5.16 6.73 -18.70
N SER A 342 6.38 7.13 -18.39
CA SER A 342 6.67 8.20 -17.43
C SER A 342 7.25 9.40 -18.16
N ALA A 343 6.92 10.61 -17.71
CA ALA A 343 7.44 11.84 -18.29
C ALA A 343 8.64 12.34 -17.50
N THR A 344 9.82 12.37 -18.12
CA THR A 344 11.05 12.90 -17.48
C THR A 344 11.35 14.30 -18.02
N PHE A 345 11.50 15.28 -17.14
CA PHE A 345 11.72 16.67 -17.51
C PHE A 345 13.22 16.98 -17.55
N VAL A 346 13.70 17.59 -18.62
CA VAL A 346 15.13 17.86 -18.84
C VAL A 346 15.33 19.32 -19.23
N SER A 347 16.20 20.02 -18.52
CA SER A 347 16.72 21.33 -18.92
C SER A 347 18.03 21.16 -19.66
N ASP A 348 18.08 21.60 -20.92
CA ASP A 348 19.25 21.52 -21.78
C ASP A 348 19.42 22.82 -22.58
N GLY A 349 20.57 23.48 -22.43
CA GLY A 349 20.87 24.74 -23.10
C GLY A 349 19.90 25.90 -22.78
N GLY A 350 19.29 25.91 -21.58
CA GLY A 350 18.29 26.92 -21.18
C GLY A 350 16.90 26.70 -21.77
N SER A 351 16.71 25.61 -22.53
CA SER A 351 15.41 25.16 -23.01
C SER A 351 14.94 23.95 -22.20
N TRP A 352 13.64 23.78 -22.09
CA TRP A 352 13.04 22.67 -21.36
C TRP A 352 12.40 21.66 -22.31
N TYR A 353 12.64 20.40 -22.02
CA TYR A 353 12.16 19.25 -22.77
C TYR A 353 11.47 18.26 -21.84
N VAL A 354 10.63 17.43 -22.42
CA VAL A 354 10.11 16.23 -21.79
C VAL A 354 10.48 15.02 -22.63
N ASP A 355 11.06 14.03 -21.96
CA ASP A 355 11.35 12.70 -22.52
C ASP A 355 10.19 11.78 -22.14
N LEU A 356 9.48 11.29 -23.16
CA LEU A 356 8.33 10.39 -23.04
C LEU A 356 8.48 9.25 -24.06
N ASP A 357 8.58 8.00 -23.61
CA ASP A 357 8.83 6.82 -24.46
C ASP A 357 10.02 7.01 -25.42
N ASP A 358 11.18 7.41 -24.90
CA ASP A 358 12.40 7.73 -25.66
C ASP A 358 12.27 8.88 -26.68
N LYS A 359 11.12 9.58 -26.69
CA LYS A 359 10.88 10.74 -27.53
C LYS A 359 11.04 12.02 -26.71
N ARG A 360 12.05 12.81 -27.07
CA ARG A 360 12.27 14.15 -26.54
C ARG A 360 11.39 15.18 -27.26
N THR A 361 10.58 15.92 -26.51
CA THR A 361 9.72 16.99 -27.04
C THR A 361 9.96 18.29 -26.28
N ALA A 362 10.13 19.40 -27.01
CA ALA A 362 10.28 20.72 -26.39
C ALA A 362 8.96 21.14 -25.72
N LEU A 363 9.05 21.68 -24.51
CA LEU A 363 7.87 22.14 -23.77
C LEU A 363 7.44 23.55 -24.22
N GLY A 364 6.12 23.77 -24.21
CA GLY A 364 5.55 25.09 -24.47
C GLY A 364 6.01 26.12 -23.43
N LYS A 365 6.20 27.38 -23.86
CA LYS A 365 6.68 28.46 -22.97
C LYS A 365 5.81 28.64 -21.74
N ASP A 366 4.49 28.49 -21.89
CA ASP A 366 3.54 28.65 -20.79
C ASP A 366 3.73 27.55 -19.72
N VAL A 367 3.95 26.30 -20.16
CA VAL A 367 4.27 25.17 -19.26
C VAL A 367 5.56 25.44 -18.49
N VAL A 368 6.58 25.97 -19.18
CA VAL A 368 7.87 26.30 -18.58
C VAL A 368 7.72 27.40 -17.53
N GLN A 369 7.03 28.48 -17.89
CA GLN A 369 6.78 29.60 -16.98
C GLN A 369 6.01 29.15 -15.74
N ASP A 370 5.03 28.28 -15.92
CA ASP A 370 4.13 27.87 -14.86
C ASP A 370 4.74 26.88 -13.86
N PHE A 371 5.58 25.96 -14.35
CA PHE A 371 6.03 24.81 -13.55
C PHE A 371 7.52 24.73 -13.32
N MET A 372 8.36 25.40 -14.10
CA MET A 372 9.80 25.22 -14.01
C MET A 372 10.45 26.28 -13.13
N SER A 373 11.55 25.91 -12.48
CA SER A 373 12.46 26.90 -11.92
C SER A 373 13.34 27.40 -13.05
N VAL A 374 13.06 28.62 -13.52
CA VAL A 374 13.97 29.37 -14.41
C VAL A 374 15.19 29.82 -13.61
#